data_AF-A0A538FTP8-F1
#
_entry.id   AF-A0A538FTP8-F1
#
_cell.length_a   1.000
_cell.length_b   1.000
_cell.length_c   1.000
_cell.angle_alpha   90.00
_cell.angle_beta   90.00
_cell.angle_gamma   90.00
#
_symmetry.space_group_name_H-M   'P 1'
#
loop_
_entity.id
_entity.type
_entity.pdbx_description
1 polymer ?
#
loop_
_entity_poly.entity_id
_entity_poly.type
_entity_poly.pdbx_seq_one_letter_code
_entity_poly.pdbx_strand_id
1 'polypeptide(L)'
;MTRVSHKAKTWIALWTVYIVWGSTYLGIELAGETMPPFFAAGTRFLIAGTLMLGIVAWRRGTTALRLTKAEAAASAVVGVLLPGANSLLFLTERQVPIGLASLIIAAIPLWVVLLRFAARERPDLVSVAGLVVGFAGIALLVRPGGGSGSLLYLLLTVLGSFMWAFGSFLSPRLPVPRDAFAATAYEMLAGGAVLMTAALITYSPHQLNPAHYSARSLFGLAYLVVFGSLIGYSAYAWLLANAPIGQVATYAYVNPVIAIALGAIVLGESITWRIIGGALLIIAAVAIVVRRESRQEGPAALPASVEPDDLIRADRYSCELAPGRVAER
;
A
#
# COMPACT_ATOMS: atom_id res chain seq x y z
N MET A 1 -13.29 -6.68 -29.91
CA MET A 1 -12.76 -6.74 -28.52
C MET A 1 -13.87 -6.27 -27.58
N THR A 2 -14.51 -7.19 -26.86
CA THR A 2 -15.59 -6.90 -25.92
C THR A 2 -15.08 -5.99 -24.79
N ARG A 3 -15.64 -4.79 -24.65
CA ARG A 3 -15.28 -3.87 -23.55
C ARG A 3 -15.73 -4.52 -22.24
N VAL A 4 -14.76 -4.96 -21.43
CA VAL A 4 -15.00 -5.44 -20.06
C VAL A 4 -15.73 -4.33 -19.28
N SER A 5 -16.85 -4.66 -18.63
CA SER A 5 -17.65 -3.69 -17.87
C SER A 5 -16.85 -3.09 -16.72
N HIS A 6 -17.17 -1.86 -16.29
CA HIS A 6 -16.50 -1.21 -15.16
C HIS A 6 -16.52 -2.08 -13.91
N LYS A 7 -17.69 -2.66 -13.61
CA LYS A 7 -17.89 -3.59 -12.50
C LYS A 7 -16.94 -4.79 -12.58
N ALA A 8 -16.77 -5.38 -13.77
CA ALA A 8 -15.85 -6.49 -13.96
C ALA A 8 -14.38 -6.05 -13.76
N LYS A 9 -13.98 -4.88 -14.26
CA LYS A 9 -12.63 -4.34 -14.01
C LYS A 9 -12.35 -4.12 -12.52
N THR A 10 -13.31 -3.57 -11.79
CA THR A 10 -13.22 -3.39 -10.33
C THR A 10 -13.01 -4.71 -9.62
N TRP A 11 -13.82 -5.73 -9.93
CA TRP A 11 -13.66 -7.04 -9.28
C TRP A 11 -12.36 -7.76 -9.67
N ILE A 12 -11.93 -7.65 -10.93
CA ILE A 12 -10.63 -8.19 -11.37
C ILE A 12 -9.49 -7.52 -10.58
N ALA A 13 -9.51 -6.20 -10.45
CA ALA A 13 -8.50 -5.47 -9.71
C ALA A 13 -8.54 -5.82 -8.21
N LEU A 14 -9.72 -5.95 -7.61
CA LEU A 14 -9.86 -6.37 -6.20
C LEU A 14 -9.29 -7.75 -5.97
N TRP A 15 -9.69 -8.74 -6.77
CA TRP A 15 -9.17 -10.11 -6.66
C TRP A 15 -7.67 -10.18 -6.90
N THR A 16 -7.16 -9.34 -7.81
CA THR A 16 -5.71 -9.20 -8.03
C THR A 16 -5.03 -8.75 -6.74
N VAL A 17 -5.50 -7.66 -6.12
CA VAL A 17 -4.92 -7.18 -4.85
C VAL A 17 -5.07 -8.21 -3.74
N TYR A 18 -6.23 -8.85 -3.60
CA TYR A 18 -6.50 -9.83 -2.53
C TYR A 18 -5.55 -11.02 -2.59
N ILE A 19 -5.42 -11.62 -3.78
CA ILE A 19 -4.62 -12.82 -3.95
C ILE A 19 -3.14 -12.46 -3.91
N VAL A 20 -2.73 -11.44 -4.67
CA VAL A 20 -1.32 -11.08 -4.83
C VAL A 20 -0.72 -10.51 -3.55
N TRP A 21 -1.39 -9.60 -2.86
CA TRP A 21 -0.87 -9.08 -1.59
C TRP A 21 -1.09 -10.05 -0.42
N GLY A 22 -2.07 -10.95 -0.51
CA GLY A 22 -2.17 -12.08 0.41
C GLY A 22 -1.02 -13.07 0.26
N SER A 23 -0.55 -13.33 -0.97
CA SER A 23 0.56 -14.24 -1.25
C SER A 23 1.94 -13.59 -1.16
N THR A 24 2.05 -12.26 -1.08
CA THR A 24 3.37 -11.60 -0.92
C THR A 24 4.08 -12.01 0.36
N TYR A 25 3.37 -12.41 1.41
CA TYR A 25 4.03 -12.91 2.62
C TYR A 25 4.82 -14.20 2.34
N LEU A 26 4.27 -15.10 1.54
CA LEU A 26 5.01 -16.28 1.07
C LEU A 26 6.17 -15.87 0.16
N GLY A 27 5.98 -14.90 -0.74
CA GLY A 27 7.06 -14.40 -1.59
C GLY A 27 8.23 -13.79 -0.80
N ILE A 28 7.90 -13.09 0.30
CA ILE A 28 8.86 -12.52 1.26
C ILE A 28 9.63 -13.66 1.94
N GLU A 29 8.93 -14.65 2.52
CA GLU A 29 9.55 -15.82 3.14
C GLU A 29 10.53 -16.54 2.18
N LEU A 30 10.11 -16.79 0.94
CA LEU A 30 10.95 -17.46 -0.06
C LEU A 30 12.19 -16.62 -0.41
N ALA A 31 12.03 -15.32 -0.66
CA ALA A 31 13.15 -14.40 -0.91
C ALA A 31 14.12 -14.39 0.28
N GLY A 32 13.57 -14.41 1.49
CA GLY A 32 14.26 -14.43 2.77
C GLY A 32 15.06 -15.68 3.08
N GLU A 33 14.88 -16.80 2.37
CA GLU A 33 15.60 -18.06 2.64
C GLU A 33 17.13 -17.86 2.56
N THR A 34 17.62 -17.10 1.57
CA THR A 34 19.06 -16.88 1.35
C THR A 34 19.46 -15.42 1.10
N MET A 35 18.52 -14.52 0.82
CA MET A 35 18.83 -13.11 0.60
C MET A 35 18.77 -12.32 1.92
N PRO A 36 19.72 -11.39 2.17
CA PRO A 36 19.61 -10.48 3.30
C PRO A 36 18.37 -9.57 3.20
N PRO A 37 17.62 -9.33 4.30
CA PRO A 37 16.35 -8.61 4.29
C PRO A 37 16.34 -7.27 3.56
N PHE A 38 17.25 -6.35 3.93
CA PHE A 38 17.30 -5.03 3.31
C PHE A 38 17.74 -5.07 1.85
N PHE A 39 18.57 -6.05 1.49
CA PHE A 39 19.01 -6.24 0.11
C PHE A 39 17.87 -6.76 -0.77
N ALA A 40 17.11 -7.75 -0.29
CA ALA A 40 15.94 -8.29 -1.00
C ALA A 40 14.88 -7.22 -1.21
N ALA A 41 14.51 -6.49 -0.15
CA ALA A 41 13.52 -5.41 -0.22
C ALA A 41 14.01 -4.24 -1.10
N GLY A 42 15.26 -3.81 -0.93
CA GLY A 42 15.87 -2.73 -1.73
C GLY A 42 15.91 -3.09 -3.21
N THR A 43 16.40 -4.29 -3.55
CA THR A 43 16.45 -4.78 -4.93
C THR A 43 15.05 -4.86 -5.54
N ARG A 44 14.07 -5.41 -4.80
CA ARG A 44 12.68 -5.49 -5.25
C ARG A 44 12.14 -4.13 -5.66
N PHE A 45 12.26 -3.13 -4.79
CA PHE A 45 11.66 -1.82 -5.03
C PHE A 45 12.45 -0.98 -6.05
N LEU A 46 13.77 -1.11 -6.11
CA LEU A 46 14.58 -0.46 -7.15
C LEU A 46 14.24 -1.00 -8.54
N ILE A 47 14.14 -2.32 -8.71
CA ILE A 47 13.75 -2.93 -9.99
C ILE A 47 12.32 -2.54 -10.33
N ALA A 48 11.37 -2.73 -9.42
CA ALA A 48 9.96 -2.43 -9.69
C ALA A 48 9.72 -0.94 -9.97
N GLY A 49 10.33 -0.03 -9.20
CA GLY A 49 10.25 1.41 -9.42
C GLY A 49 10.82 1.82 -10.78
N THR A 50 11.98 1.28 -11.16
CA THR A 50 12.60 1.55 -12.46
C THR A 50 11.73 1.06 -13.62
N LEU A 51 11.23 -0.19 -13.53
CA LEU A 51 10.33 -0.75 -14.55
C LEU A 51 9.02 0.03 -14.65
N MET A 52 8.45 0.45 -13.51
CA MET A 52 7.22 1.24 -13.49
C MET A 52 7.43 2.63 -14.10
N LEU A 53 8.55 3.31 -13.81
CA LEU A 53 8.89 4.57 -14.49
C LEU A 53 9.04 4.36 -16.00
N GLY A 54 9.70 3.28 -16.44
CA GLY A 54 9.82 2.95 -17.86
C GLY A 54 8.46 2.77 -18.54
N ILE A 55 7.53 2.07 -17.88
CA ILE A 55 6.15 1.88 -18.37
C ILE A 55 5.40 3.22 -18.42
N VAL A 56 5.55 4.07 -17.41
CA VAL A 56 4.94 5.41 -17.39
C VAL A 56 5.49 6.27 -18.52
N ALA A 57 6.82 6.29 -18.70
CA ALA A 57 7.48 7.03 -19.77
C ALA A 57 6.98 6.59 -21.15
N TRP A 58 6.85 5.27 -21.35
CA TRP A 58 6.39 4.70 -22.62
C TRP A 58 4.91 5.01 -22.90
N ARG A 59 4.04 4.94 -21.89
CA ARG A 59 2.58 5.11 -22.09
C ARG A 59 2.09 6.55 -22.01
N ARG A 60 2.76 7.39 -21.22
CA ARG A 60 2.31 8.76 -20.88
C ARG A 60 3.30 9.85 -21.30
N GLY A 61 4.45 9.45 -21.85
CA GLY A 61 5.53 10.35 -22.24
C GLY A 61 6.44 10.75 -21.08
N THR A 62 7.62 11.29 -21.40
CA THR A 62 8.64 11.69 -20.43
C THR A 62 8.23 12.90 -19.59
N THR A 63 7.27 13.70 -20.03
CA THR A 63 6.70 14.81 -19.24
C THR A 63 6.06 14.32 -17.95
N ALA A 64 5.50 13.10 -17.94
CA ALA A 64 4.94 12.49 -16.73
C ALA A 64 5.99 12.11 -15.68
N LEU A 65 7.29 12.15 -16.04
CA LEU A 65 8.41 11.90 -15.13
C LEU A 65 8.99 13.18 -14.51
N ARG A 66 8.43 14.35 -14.84
CA ARG A 66 8.93 15.61 -14.28
C ARG A 66 8.52 15.70 -12.81
N LEU A 67 9.49 15.91 -11.92
CA LEU A 67 9.24 16.25 -10.52
C LEU A 67 9.70 17.66 -10.21
N THR A 68 8.89 18.34 -9.42
CA THR A 68 9.32 19.44 -8.60
C THR A 68 10.17 18.93 -7.42
N LYS A 69 11.00 19.79 -6.83
CA LYS A 69 11.77 19.43 -5.63
C LYS A 69 10.86 19.01 -4.47
N ALA A 70 9.69 19.63 -4.36
CA ALA A 70 8.69 19.31 -3.35
C ALA A 70 8.13 17.89 -3.55
N GLU A 71 7.80 17.52 -4.80
CA GLU A 71 7.34 16.16 -5.14
C GLU A 71 8.39 15.10 -4.90
N ALA A 72 9.66 15.40 -5.20
CA ALA A 72 10.76 14.48 -4.92
C ALA A 72 10.94 14.25 -3.40
N ALA A 73 10.92 15.32 -2.61
CA ALA A 73 11.02 15.22 -1.15
C ALA A 73 9.81 14.48 -0.53
N ALA A 74 8.59 14.79 -0.99
CA ALA A 74 7.38 14.11 -0.57
C ALA A 74 7.42 12.61 -0.89
N SER A 75 7.79 12.25 -2.13
CA SER A 75 7.93 10.85 -2.57
C SER A 75 9.01 10.12 -1.78
N ALA A 76 10.08 10.80 -1.36
CA ALA A 76 11.09 10.21 -0.49
C ALA A 76 10.55 9.89 0.91
N VAL A 77 9.84 10.83 1.54
CA VAL A 77 9.20 10.62 2.86
C VAL A 77 8.19 9.48 2.79
N VAL A 78 7.30 9.49 1.79
CA VAL A 78 6.30 8.43 1.62
C VAL A 78 6.97 7.09 1.27
N GLY A 79 8.01 7.11 0.43
CA GLY A 79 8.81 5.93 0.08
C GLY A 79 9.47 5.25 1.28
N VAL A 80 9.97 6.04 2.23
CA VAL A 80 10.52 5.52 3.50
C VAL A 80 9.42 4.98 4.41
N LEU A 81 8.28 5.64 4.49
CA LEU A 81 7.17 5.22 5.37
C LEU A 81 6.39 4.02 4.84
N LEU A 82 6.27 3.84 3.52
CA LEU A 82 5.49 2.77 2.89
C LEU A 82 6.39 1.61 2.42
N PRO A 83 7.11 1.67 1.29
CA PRO A 83 8.10 0.66 0.91
C PRO A 83 9.13 0.36 2.02
N GLY A 84 9.62 1.38 2.73
CA GLY A 84 10.54 1.19 3.85
C GLY A 84 9.91 0.44 5.03
N ALA A 85 8.63 0.67 5.35
CA ALA A 85 7.93 -0.15 6.35
C ALA A 85 7.80 -1.63 5.94
N ASN A 86 7.69 -1.92 4.64
CA ASN A 86 7.67 -3.29 4.14
C ASN A 86 8.98 -4.04 4.45
N SER A 87 10.11 -3.34 4.61
CA SER A 87 11.38 -3.98 4.99
C SER A 87 11.37 -4.58 6.40
N LEU A 88 10.53 -4.06 7.30
CA LEU A 88 10.36 -4.67 8.62
C LEU A 88 9.72 -6.06 8.49
N LEU A 89 8.90 -6.31 7.45
CA LEU A 89 8.40 -7.65 7.19
C LEU A 89 9.52 -8.61 6.79
N PHE A 90 10.40 -8.20 5.88
CA PHE A 90 11.60 -8.99 5.54
C PHE A 90 12.50 -9.23 6.75
N LEU A 91 12.66 -8.24 7.63
CA LEU A 91 13.48 -8.41 8.84
C LEU A 91 12.86 -9.41 9.82
N THR A 92 11.53 -9.53 9.83
CA THR A 92 10.79 -10.37 10.76
C THR A 92 10.42 -11.75 10.20
N GLU A 93 10.54 -11.96 8.89
CA GLU A 93 10.01 -13.13 8.17
C GLU A 93 10.42 -14.46 8.81
N ARG A 94 11.73 -14.63 9.07
CA ARG A 94 12.29 -15.87 9.66
C ARG A 94 11.84 -16.14 11.10
N GLN A 95 11.25 -15.15 11.74
CA GLN A 95 10.93 -15.18 13.17
C GLN A 95 9.44 -15.04 13.43
N VAL A 96 8.64 -14.69 12.42
CA VAL A 96 7.21 -14.44 12.57
C VAL A 96 6.50 -15.18 11.43
N PRO A 97 5.70 -16.23 11.74
CA PRO A 97 4.93 -16.95 10.74
C PRO A 97 4.13 -16.02 9.83
N ILE A 98 4.03 -16.34 8.55
CA ILE A 98 3.42 -15.44 7.56
C ILE A 98 1.93 -15.19 7.85
N GLY A 99 1.24 -16.18 8.42
CA GLY A 99 -0.12 -16.02 8.92
C GLY A 99 -0.20 -15.00 10.06
N LEU A 100 0.74 -15.03 10.99
CA LEU A 100 0.79 -14.11 12.13
C LEU A 100 1.16 -12.69 11.69
N ALA A 101 2.17 -12.55 10.82
CA ALA A 101 2.60 -11.27 10.28
C ALA A 101 1.45 -10.57 9.53
N SER A 102 0.71 -11.32 8.70
CA SER A 102 -0.40 -10.77 7.94
C SER A 102 -1.56 -10.27 8.79
N LEU A 103 -1.84 -10.91 9.93
CA LEU A 103 -2.85 -10.45 10.89
C LEU A 103 -2.44 -9.14 11.58
N ILE A 104 -1.17 -9.00 11.96
CA ILE A 104 -0.64 -7.76 12.53
C ILE A 104 -0.72 -6.62 11.52
N ILE A 105 -0.43 -6.88 10.25
CA ILE A 105 -0.52 -5.90 9.17
C ILE A 105 -1.99 -5.56 8.84
N ALA A 106 -2.92 -6.49 8.99
CA ALA A 106 -4.36 -6.22 8.79
C ALA A 106 -4.90 -5.13 9.73
N ALA A 107 -4.20 -4.80 10.82
CA ALA A 107 -4.55 -3.72 11.71
C ALA A 107 -4.30 -2.30 11.17
N ILE A 108 -3.71 -2.13 9.97
CA ILE A 108 -3.47 -0.80 9.35
C ILE A 108 -4.67 0.14 9.46
N PRO A 109 -5.93 -0.26 9.15
CA PRO A 109 -7.06 0.67 9.24
C PRO A 109 -7.35 1.14 10.68
N LEU A 110 -7.03 0.34 11.70
CA LEU A 110 -7.17 0.74 13.11
C LEU A 110 -6.19 1.87 13.45
N TRP A 111 -4.93 1.73 12.98
CA TRP A 111 -3.93 2.78 13.12
C TRP A 111 -4.33 4.07 12.39
N VAL A 112 -4.91 3.97 11.19
CA VAL A 112 -5.39 5.15 10.44
C VAL A 112 -6.48 5.90 11.21
N VAL A 113 -7.46 5.20 11.79
CA VAL A 113 -8.49 5.85 12.61
C VAL A 113 -7.90 6.47 13.87
N LEU A 114 -6.92 5.81 14.51
CA LEU A 114 -6.22 6.37 15.66
C LEU A 114 -5.47 7.68 15.29
N LEU A 115 -4.82 7.70 14.12
CA LEU A 115 -4.13 8.89 13.61
C LEU A 115 -5.10 10.03 13.27
N ARG A 116 -6.26 9.72 12.67
CA ARG A 116 -7.34 10.70 12.43
C ARG A 116 -7.88 11.27 13.74
N PHE A 117 -8.08 10.42 14.74
CA PHE A 117 -8.46 10.86 16.09
C PHE A 117 -7.43 11.80 16.70
N ALA A 118 -6.14 11.47 16.61
CA ALA A 118 -5.05 12.35 17.06
C ALA A 118 -5.02 13.69 16.28
N ALA A 119 -5.43 13.68 15.02
CA ALA A 119 -5.61 14.87 14.18
C ALA A 119 -6.94 15.62 14.43
N ARG A 120 -7.65 15.31 15.53
CA ARG A 120 -8.92 15.93 15.98
C ARG A 120 -10.14 15.62 15.12
N GLU A 121 -10.07 14.63 14.24
CA GLU A 121 -11.24 14.07 13.57
C GLU A 121 -11.90 13.08 14.53
N ARG A 122 -13.13 13.34 14.99
CA ARG A 122 -13.76 12.51 16.02
C ARG A 122 -14.37 11.24 15.40
N PRO A 123 -13.83 10.03 15.69
CA PRO A 123 -14.45 8.79 15.25
C PRO A 123 -15.76 8.57 16.02
N ASP A 124 -16.68 7.82 15.42
CA ASP A 124 -17.88 7.41 16.14
C ASP A 124 -17.55 6.37 17.23
N LEU A 125 -18.48 6.17 18.17
CA LEU A 125 -18.30 5.22 19.27
C LEU A 125 -18.10 3.78 18.79
N VAL A 126 -18.60 3.44 17.61
CA VAL A 126 -18.49 2.09 17.04
C VAL A 126 -17.08 1.87 16.48
N SER A 127 -16.50 2.87 15.82
CA SER A 127 -15.10 2.89 15.42
C SER A 127 -14.21 2.78 16.65
N VAL A 128 -14.46 3.55 17.73
CA VAL A 128 -13.70 3.44 18.98
C VAL A 128 -13.77 2.03 19.59
N ALA A 129 -14.97 1.44 19.66
CA ALA A 129 -15.12 0.05 20.12
C ALA A 129 -14.35 -0.94 19.23
N GLY A 130 -14.39 -0.74 17.91
CA GLY A 130 -13.61 -1.50 16.94
C GLY A 130 -12.10 -1.39 17.18
N LEU A 131 -11.58 -0.19 17.48
CA LEU A 131 -10.18 0.01 17.83
C LEU A 131 -9.80 -0.82 19.07
N VAL A 132 -10.58 -0.74 20.15
CA VAL A 132 -10.32 -1.48 21.39
C VAL A 132 -10.28 -2.99 21.13
N VAL A 133 -11.27 -3.53 20.42
CA VAL A 133 -11.34 -4.97 20.08
C VAL A 133 -10.17 -5.38 19.20
N GLY A 134 -9.83 -4.58 18.19
CA GLY A 134 -8.74 -4.89 17.27
C GLY A 134 -7.37 -4.85 17.93
N PHE A 135 -7.10 -3.85 18.77
CA PHE A 135 -5.86 -3.79 19.56
C PHE A 135 -5.76 -4.89 20.61
N ALA A 136 -6.89 -5.31 21.20
CA ALA A 136 -6.92 -6.50 22.05
C ALA A 136 -6.55 -7.77 21.26
N GLY A 137 -7.00 -7.87 20.00
CA GLY A 137 -6.57 -8.92 19.07
C GLY A 137 -5.06 -8.91 18.83
N ILE A 138 -4.46 -7.74 18.58
CA ILE A 138 -2.99 -7.62 18.43
C ILE A 138 -2.28 -8.01 19.73
N ALA A 139 -2.76 -7.56 20.89
CA ALA A 139 -2.17 -7.89 22.19
C ALA A 139 -2.22 -9.41 22.47
N LEU A 140 -3.29 -10.10 22.07
CA LEU A 140 -3.41 -11.54 22.16
C LEU A 140 -2.34 -12.25 21.29
N LEU A 141 -2.12 -11.74 20.08
CA LEU A 141 -1.15 -12.28 19.13
C LEU A 141 0.31 -12.05 19.56
N VAL A 142 0.61 -10.89 20.17
CA VAL A 142 1.98 -10.50 20.55
C VAL A 142 2.37 -10.99 21.96
N ARG A 143 1.48 -11.71 22.67
CA ARG A 143 1.71 -12.12 24.06
C ARG A 143 2.91 -13.09 24.20
N PRO A 144 3.87 -12.82 25.12
CA PRO A 144 4.99 -13.72 25.41
C PRO A 144 4.53 -15.14 25.80
N GLY A 145 5.34 -16.16 25.46
CA GLY A 145 5.04 -17.57 25.78
C GLY A 145 3.98 -18.20 24.86
N GLY A 146 3.89 -17.76 23.61
CA GLY A 146 2.91 -18.23 22.62
C GLY A 146 3.38 -19.19 21.54
N GLY A 147 4.65 -19.56 21.54
CA GLY A 147 5.18 -20.58 20.65
C GLY A 147 5.44 -20.13 19.21
N SER A 148 5.16 -18.87 18.84
CA SER A 148 5.36 -18.37 17.49
C SER A 148 6.00 -16.98 17.49
N GLY A 149 7.34 -16.95 17.49
CA GLY A 149 8.14 -15.75 17.26
C GLY A 149 8.62 -15.01 18.49
N SER A 150 9.80 -14.38 18.36
CA SER A 150 10.37 -13.54 19.41
C SER A 150 9.59 -12.22 19.51
N LEU A 151 9.33 -11.78 20.75
CA LEU A 151 8.59 -10.56 21.06
C LEU A 151 9.15 -9.35 20.31
N LEU A 152 10.48 -9.27 20.16
CA LEU A 152 11.13 -8.20 19.41
C LEU A 152 10.64 -8.13 17.97
N TYR A 153 10.61 -9.27 17.27
CA TYR A 153 10.19 -9.32 15.86
C TYR A 153 8.70 -9.05 15.71
N LEU A 154 7.87 -9.52 16.64
CA LEU A 154 6.45 -9.18 16.65
C LEU A 154 6.22 -7.67 16.81
N LEU A 155 6.96 -7.02 17.71
CA LEU A 155 6.92 -5.56 17.88
C LEU A 155 7.44 -4.82 16.64
N LEU A 156 8.46 -5.34 15.96
CA LEU A 156 8.93 -4.79 14.68
C LEU A 156 7.87 -4.94 13.58
N THR A 157 7.11 -6.04 13.53
CA THR A 157 5.99 -6.20 12.61
C THR A 157 4.88 -5.18 12.91
N VAL A 158 4.56 -4.95 14.19
CA VAL A 158 3.60 -3.93 14.62
C VAL A 158 4.07 -2.53 14.23
N LEU A 159 5.35 -2.23 14.41
CA LEU A 159 5.96 -0.97 13.97
C LEU A 159 5.84 -0.79 12.45
N GLY A 160 6.07 -1.86 11.66
CA GLY A 160 5.85 -1.84 10.22
C GLY A 160 4.41 -1.53 9.83
N SER A 161 3.44 -2.16 10.49
CA SER A 161 2.00 -1.87 10.32
C SER A 161 1.68 -0.39 10.62
N PHE A 162 2.23 0.15 11.72
CA PHE A 162 2.05 1.55 12.09
C PHE A 162 2.71 2.52 11.09
N MET A 163 3.96 2.26 10.67
CA MET A 163 4.66 3.09 9.68
C MET A 163 3.89 3.14 8.36
N TRP A 164 3.35 1.99 7.92
CA TRP A 164 2.51 1.92 6.73
C TRP A 164 1.24 2.76 6.89
N ALA A 165 0.55 2.64 8.02
CA ALA A 165 -0.65 3.43 8.30
C ALA A 165 -0.34 4.93 8.36
N PHE A 166 0.78 5.31 8.98
CA PHE A 166 1.24 6.69 9.06
C PHE A 166 1.59 7.26 7.69
N GLY A 167 2.33 6.52 6.87
CA GLY A 167 2.61 6.89 5.48
C GLY A 167 1.34 7.06 4.65
N SER A 168 0.36 6.16 4.81
CA SER A 168 -0.93 6.22 4.12
C SER A 168 -1.78 7.41 4.58
N PHE A 169 -1.71 7.76 5.87
CA PHE A 169 -2.35 8.95 6.42
C PHE A 169 -1.66 10.23 5.93
N LEU A 170 -0.32 10.24 5.84
CA LEU A 170 0.43 11.44 5.47
C LEU A 170 0.46 11.70 3.96
N SER A 171 0.50 10.66 3.12
CA SER A 171 0.68 10.76 1.67
C SER A 171 -0.31 11.71 0.98
N PRO A 172 -1.64 11.66 1.23
CA PRO A 172 -2.60 12.60 0.64
C PRO A 172 -2.42 14.07 1.07
N ARG A 173 -1.64 14.32 2.13
CA ARG A 173 -1.36 15.65 2.68
C ARG A 173 -0.03 16.24 2.18
N LEU A 174 0.71 15.48 1.38
CA LEU A 174 1.99 15.89 0.81
C LEU A 174 1.83 16.18 -0.69
N PRO A 175 2.67 17.06 -1.27
CA PRO A 175 2.64 17.36 -2.69
C PRO A 175 3.30 16.22 -3.48
N VAL A 176 2.67 15.05 -3.57
CA VAL A 176 3.13 13.92 -4.40
C VAL A 176 2.81 14.13 -5.89
N PRO A 177 3.53 13.49 -6.83
CA PRO A 177 3.23 13.61 -8.26
C PRO A 177 1.77 13.34 -8.59
N ARG A 178 1.19 14.16 -9.49
CA ARG A 178 -0.22 14.02 -9.91
C ARG A 178 -0.53 12.66 -10.55
N ASP A 179 0.45 12.08 -11.24
CA ASP A 179 0.33 10.76 -11.81
C ASP A 179 0.57 9.71 -10.73
N ALA A 180 -0.47 8.97 -10.34
CA ALA A 180 -0.38 7.98 -9.27
C ALA A 180 0.64 6.86 -9.54
N PHE A 181 0.88 6.50 -10.81
CA PHE A 181 1.88 5.50 -11.17
C PHE A 181 3.29 6.08 -11.07
N ALA A 182 3.49 7.33 -11.50
CA ALA A 182 4.76 8.02 -11.30
C ALA A 182 5.07 8.20 -9.80
N ALA A 183 4.09 8.66 -9.01
CA ALA A 183 4.23 8.81 -7.55
C ALA A 183 4.66 7.48 -6.91
N THR A 184 3.93 6.40 -7.18
CA THR A 184 4.27 5.05 -6.68
C THR A 184 5.67 4.62 -7.10
N ALA A 185 6.07 4.88 -8.34
CA ALA A 185 7.38 4.52 -8.85
C ALA A 185 8.52 5.29 -8.13
N TYR A 186 8.34 6.59 -7.89
CA TYR A 186 9.32 7.40 -7.13
C TYR A 186 9.37 7.00 -5.66
N GLU A 187 8.23 6.68 -5.04
CA GLU A 187 8.19 6.15 -3.67
C GLU A 187 8.95 4.82 -3.57
N MET A 188 8.74 3.90 -4.52
CA MET A 188 9.49 2.64 -4.58
C MET A 188 10.99 2.87 -4.79
N LEU A 189 11.39 3.79 -5.67
CA LEU A 189 12.80 4.10 -5.90
C LEU A 189 13.44 4.72 -4.66
N ALA A 190 12.78 5.67 -3.99
CA ALA A 190 13.32 6.32 -2.82
C ALA A 190 13.42 5.36 -1.63
N GLY A 191 12.36 4.60 -1.35
CA GLY A 191 12.38 3.55 -0.33
C GLY A 191 13.41 2.47 -0.65
N GLY A 192 13.46 2.00 -1.90
CA GLY A 192 14.44 1.02 -2.37
C GLY A 192 15.88 1.50 -2.25
N ALA A 193 16.15 2.79 -2.53
CA ALA A 193 17.47 3.39 -2.37
C ALA A 193 17.90 3.43 -0.90
N VAL A 194 17.02 3.88 0.00
CA VAL A 194 17.30 3.88 1.46
C VAL A 194 17.58 2.46 1.97
N LEU A 195 16.80 1.49 1.52
CA LEU A 195 16.98 0.08 1.90
C LEU A 195 18.27 -0.51 1.32
N MET A 196 18.62 -0.17 0.08
CA MET A 196 19.88 -0.59 -0.51
C MET A 196 21.07 0.03 0.22
N THR A 197 21.00 1.31 0.60
CA THR A 197 22.01 1.94 1.45
C THR A 197 22.14 1.23 2.80
N ALA A 198 21.02 0.91 3.46
CA ALA A 198 21.03 0.13 4.68
C ALA A 198 21.66 -1.26 4.48
N ALA A 199 21.38 -1.93 3.36
CA ALA A 199 21.98 -3.21 3.01
C ALA A 199 23.50 -3.13 2.85
N LEU A 200 24.00 -2.11 2.14
CA LEU A 200 25.43 -1.88 1.91
C LEU A 200 26.19 -1.52 3.19
N ILE A 201 25.53 -0.88 4.16
CA ILE A 201 26.12 -0.56 5.47
C ILE A 201 26.09 -1.79 6.40
N THR A 202 25.03 -2.60 6.33
CA THR A 202 24.78 -3.68 7.31
C THR A 202 25.44 -5.00 6.93
N TYR A 203 25.51 -5.34 5.64
CA TYR A 203 25.93 -6.65 5.17
C TYR A 203 27.28 -6.61 4.46
N SER A 204 28.07 -7.68 4.64
CA SER A 204 29.34 -7.83 3.93
C SER A 204 29.15 -8.05 2.43
N PRO A 205 30.12 -7.69 1.57
CA PRO A 205 30.05 -7.95 0.13
C PRO A 205 29.79 -9.42 -0.23
N HIS A 206 30.29 -10.36 0.58
CA HIS A 206 30.03 -11.80 0.40
C HIS A 206 28.55 -12.14 0.56
N GLN A 207 27.87 -11.58 1.58
CA GLN A 207 26.44 -11.80 1.80
C GLN A 207 25.56 -11.16 0.71
N LEU A 208 26.09 -10.13 0.02
CA LEU A 208 25.38 -9.43 -1.04
C LEU A 208 25.60 -10.06 -2.43
N ASN A 209 26.49 -11.05 -2.55
CA ASN A 209 26.83 -11.67 -3.82
C ASN A 209 25.68 -12.56 -4.34
N PRO A 210 25.08 -12.25 -5.50
CA PRO A 210 23.97 -13.01 -6.05
C PRO A 210 24.26 -14.49 -6.35
N ALA A 211 25.53 -14.87 -6.50
CA ALA A 211 25.92 -16.24 -6.73
C ALA A 211 25.58 -17.21 -5.58
N HIS A 212 25.31 -16.68 -4.37
CA HIS A 212 24.96 -17.49 -3.20
C HIS A 212 23.46 -17.60 -2.96
N TYR A 213 22.62 -16.91 -3.74
CA TYR A 213 21.18 -16.96 -3.54
C TYR A 213 20.57 -18.19 -4.19
N SER A 214 19.67 -18.86 -3.47
CA SER A 214 18.97 -20.04 -3.97
C SER A 214 18.02 -19.67 -5.10
N ALA A 215 17.73 -20.62 -5.99
CA ALA A 215 16.73 -20.44 -7.03
C ALA A 215 15.33 -20.11 -6.44
N ARG A 216 15.03 -20.61 -5.25
CA ARG A 216 13.78 -20.32 -4.52
C ARG A 216 13.73 -18.86 -4.06
N SER A 217 14.82 -18.32 -3.54
CA SER A 217 14.88 -16.90 -3.16
C SER A 217 14.82 -15.97 -4.36
N LEU A 218 15.50 -16.32 -5.45
CA LEU A 218 15.41 -15.56 -6.70
C LEU A 218 13.98 -15.60 -7.28
N PHE A 219 13.30 -16.75 -7.20
CA PHE A 219 11.89 -16.86 -7.57
C PHE A 219 11.00 -16.00 -6.68
N GLY A 220 11.19 -16.03 -5.35
CA GLY A 220 10.47 -15.17 -4.41
C GLY A 220 10.65 -13.69 -4.73
N LEU A 221 11.88 -13.25 -4.99
CA LEU A 221 12.19 -11.89 -5.41
C LEU A 221 11.50 -11.52 -6.72
N ALA A 222 11.61 -12.36 -7.75
CA ALA A 222 10.98 -12.13 -9.06
C ALA A 222 9.45 -12.05 -8.93
N TYR A 223 8.86 -12.94 -8.13
CA TYR A 223 7.44 -12.93 -7.82
C TYR A 223 7.02 -11.61 -7.17
N LEU A 224 7.79 -11.14 -6.18
CA LEU A 224 7.53 -9.89 -5.49
C LEU A 224 7.71 -8.66 -6.37
N VAL A 225 8.67 -8.65 -7.30
CA VAL A 225 8.85 -7.58 -8.28
C VAL A 225 7.65 -7.52 -9.24
N VAL A 226 7.29 -8.65 -9.85
CA VAL A 226 6.28 -8.69 -10.91
C VAL A 226 4.87 -8.60 -10.33
N PHE A 227 4.51 -9.53 -9.45
CA PHE A 227 3.16 -9.62 -8.92
C PHE A 227 2.99 -8.63 -7.78
N GLY A 228 3.81 -8.74 -6.74
CA GLY A 228 3.66 -7.91 -5.53
C GLY A 228 3.74 -6.41 -5.82
N SER A 229 4.75 -6.00 -6.60
CA SER A 229 5.02 -4.59 -6.89
C SER A 229 4.32 -4.10 -8.16
N LEU A 230 4.68 -4.59 -9.35
CA LEU A 230 4.16 -4.02 -10.60
C LEU A 230 2.64 -4.24 -10.75
N ILE A 231 2.17 -5.48 -10.68
CA ILE A 231 0.74 -5.81 -10.88
C ILE A 231 -0.09 -5.32 -9.68
N GLY A 232 0.35 -5.63 -8.46
CA GLY A 232 -0.35 -5.30 -7.22
C GLY A 232 -0.56 -3.80 -7.04
N TYR A 233 0.51 -2.99 -7.09
CA TYR A 233 0.38 -1.55 -6.96
C TYR A 233 -0.35 -0.92 -8.13
N SER A 234 -0.22 -1.45 -9.36
CA SER A 234 -1.00 -0.94 -10.50
C SER A 234 -2.50 -1.15 -10.32
N ALA A 235 -2.89 -2.34 -9.87
CA ALA A 235 -4.30 -2.66 -9.58
C ALA A 235 -4.82 -1.79 -8.42
N TYR A 236 -4.01 -1.61 -7.38
CA TYR A 236 -4.35 -0.76 -6.23
C TYR A 236 -4.49 0.72 -6.60
N ALA A 237 -3.54 1.29 -7.33
CA ALA A 237 -3.60 2.67 -7.81
C ALA A 237 -4.82 2.91 -8.72
N TRP A 238 -5.14 1.95 -9.60
CA TRP A 238 -6.35 2.00 -10.39
C TRP A 238 -7.61 1.96 -9.51
N LEU A 239 -7.67 1.07 -8.52
CA LEU A 239 -8.79 0.95 -7.59
C LEU A 239 -9.04 2.23 -6.80
N LEU A 240 -8.00 2.86 -6.26
CA LEU A 240 -8.13 4.13 -5.54
C LEU A 240 -8.73 5.25 -6.41
N ALA A 241 -8.49 5.21 -7.72
CA ALA A 241 -9.04 6.19 -8.65
C ALA A 241 -10.45 5.82 -9.19
N ASN A 242 -10.90 4.57 -9.04
CA ASN A 242 -12.05 4.04 -9.78
C ASN A 242 -13.09 3.27 -8.94
N ALA A 243 -12.82 3.04 -7.65
CA ALA A 243 -13.67 2.28 -6.75
C ALA A 243 -13.82 3.00 -5.38
N PRO A 244 -14.94 2.80 -4.66
CA PRO A 244 -15.13 3.36 -3.33
C PRO A 244 -14.03 2.91 -2.36
N ILE A 245 -13.47 3.83 -1.56
CA ILE A 245 -12.37 3.56 -0.62
C ILE A 245 -12.71 2.39 0.32
N GLY A 246 -13.95 2.35 0.84
CA GLY A 246 -14.42 1.25 1.68
C GLY A 246 -14.40 -0.12 1.00
N GLN A 247 -14.64 -0.17 -0.32
CA GLN A 247 -14.54 -1.39 -1.12
C GLN A 247 -13.09 -1.72 -1.46
N VAL A 248 -12.21 -0.74 -1.60
CA VAL A 248 -10.78 -1.02 -1.78
C VAL A 248 -10.21 -1.60 -0.49
N ALA A 249 -10.52 -1.01 0.66
CA ALA A 249 -10.01 -1.41 1.97
C ALA A 249 -10.37 -2.84 2.40
N THR A 250 -11.28 -3.53 1.70
CA THR A 250 -11.65 -4.92 2.02
C THR A 250 -10.55 -5.94 1.76
N TYR A 251 -9.47 -5.58 1.04
CA TYR A 251 -8.29 -6.45 0.93
C TYR A 251 -7.68 -6.77 2.31
N ALA A 252 -7.81 -5.86 3.28
CA ALA A 252 -7.27 -6.05 4.62
C ALA A 252 -7.88 -7.27 5.36
N TYR A 253 -9.07 -7.74 4.95
CA TYR A 253 -9.69 -8.96 5.50
C TYR A 253 -9.24 -10.23 4.80
N VAL A 254 -9.01 -10.14 3.49
CA VAL A 254 -8.79 -11.30 2.64
C VAL A 254 -7.31 -11.70 2.67
N ASN A 255 -6.40 -10.72 2.69
CA ASN A 255 -4.97 -10.99 2.67
C ASN A 255 -4.50 -11.92 3.81
N PRO A 256 -4.95 -11.76 5.07
CA PRO A 256 -4.55 -12.67 6.13
C PRO A 256 -5.06 -14.09 5.94
N VAL A 257 -6.28 -14.25 5.38
CA VAL A 257 -6.83 -15.59 5.09
C VAL A 257 -5.96 -16.30 4.06
N ILE A 258 -5.55 -15.60 3.00
CA ILE A 258 -4.65 -16.14 1.98
C ILE A 258 -3.27 -16.45 2.58
N ALA A 259 -2.71 -15.56 3.39
CA ALA A 259 -1.40 -15.76 4.01
C ALA A 259 -1.40 -16.94 4.99
N ILE A 260 -2.42 -17.08 5.83
CA ILE A 260 -2.58 -18.22 6.75
C ILE A 260 -2.74 -19.53 5.95
N ALA A 261 -3.54 -19.53 4.89
CA ALA A 261 -3.72 -20.71 4.05
C ALA A 261 -2.42 -21.13 3.37
N LEU A 262 -1.68 -20.17 2.81
CA LEU A 262 -0.37 -20.43 2.20
C LEU A 262 0.68 -20.87 3.24
N GLY A 263 0.66 -20.28 4.43
CA GLY A 263 1.54 -20.67 5.54
C GLY A 263 1.29 -22.12 5.94
N ALA A 264 0.03 -22.49 6.13
CA ALA A 264 -0.34 -23.85 6.50
C ALA A 264 -0.06 -24.88 5.38
N ILE A 265 -0.40 -24.57 4.13
CA ILE A 265 -0.30 -25.52 3.01
C ILE A 265 1.13 -25.63 2.47
N VAL A 266 1.82 -24.51 2.30
CA VAL A 266 3.13 -24.47 1.61
C VAL A 266 4.29 -24.57 2.59
N LEU A 267 4.18 -23.91 3.75
CA LEU A 267 5.25 -23.85 4.75
C LEU A 267 5.03 -24.80 5.92
N GLY A 268 3.86 -25.44 6.02
CA GLY A 268 3.52 -26.32 7.13
C GLY A 268 3.35 -25.59 8.47
N GLU A 269 3.03 -24.29 8.44
CA GLU A 269 2.83 -23.50 9.65
C GLU A 269 1.63 -24.02 10.47
N SER A 270 1.84 -24.16 11.79
CA SER A 270 0.77 -24.61 12.69
C SER A 270 -0.24 -23.51 12.96
N ILE A 271 -1.51 -23.76 12.64
CA ILE A 271 -2.61 -22.85 12.96
C ILE A 271 -3.00 -23.07 14.43
N THR A 272 -2.56 -22.18 15.31
CA THR A 272 -2.89 -22.25 16.73
C THR A 272 -4.23 -21.58 17.05
N TRP A 273 -4.84 -21.94 18.18
CA TRP A 273 -6.04 -21.27 18.67
C TRP A 273 -5.84 -19.76 18.86
N ARG A 274 -4.60 -19.32 19.14
CA ARG A 274 -4.26 -17.91 19.28
C ARG A 274 -4.35 -17.18 17.96
N ILE A 275 -3.82 -17.77 16.89
CA ILE A 275 -3.93 -17.24 15.53
C ILE A 275 -5.41 -17.13 15.14
N ILE A 276 -6.22 -18.16 15.40
CA ILE A 276 -7.66 -18.15 15.11
C ILE A 276 -8.38 -17.05 15.91
N GLY A 277 -8.18 -17.00 17.23
CA GLY A 277 -8.83 -16.00 18.10
C GLY A 277 -8.41 -14.57 17.74
N GLY A 278 -7.12 -14.33 17.53
CA GLY A 278 -6.60 -13.04 17.09
C GLY A 278 -7.10 -12.64 15.71
N ALA A 279 -7.17 -13.59 14.77
CA ALA A 279 -7.74 -13.37 13.44
C ALA A 279 -9.21 -12.93 13.53
N LEU A 280 -10.03 -13.64 14.30
CA LEU A 280 -11.43 -13.28 14.48
C LEU A 280 -11.59 -11.88 15.07
N LEU A 281 -10.82 -11.54 16.11
CA LEU A 281 -10.86 -10.22 16.74
C LEU A 281 -10.44 -9.11 15.76
N ILE A 282 -9.30 -9.27 15.08
CA ILE A 282 -8.76 -8.26 14.16
C ILE A 282 -9.65 -8.10 12.93
N ILE A 283 -10.02 -9.21 12.27
CA ILE A 283 -10.85 -9.14 11.06
C ILE A 283 -12.22 -8.53 11.38
N ALA A 284 -12.86 -8.92 12.49
CA ALA A 284 -14.14 -8.34 12.90
C ALA A 284 -14.00 -6.84 13.22
N ALA A 285 -12.99 -6.46 13.99
CA ALA A 285 -12.71 -5.06 14.34
C ALA A 285 -12.50 -4.19 13.10
N VAL A 286 -11.59 -4.61 12.21
CA VAL A 286 -11.29 -3.88 10.97
C VAL A 286 -12.54 -3.82 10.09
N ALA A 287 -13.31 -4.91 10.00
CA ALA A 287 -14.54 -4.95 9.19
C ALA A 287 -15.60 -3.96 9.69
N ILE A 288 -15.74 -3.85 11.02
CA ILE A 288 -16.61 -2.86 11.64
C ILE A 288 -16.13 -1.44 11.33
N VAL A 289 -14.84 -1.17 11.57
CA VAL A 289 -14.25 0.17 11.40
C VAL A 289 -14.37 0.64 9.95
N VAL A 290 -13.88 -0.11 8.98
CA VAL A 290 -13.93 0.29 7.56
C VAL A 290 -15.36 0.45 7.05
N ARG A 291 -16.31 -0.39 7.49
CA ARG A 291 -17.73 -0.24 7.13
C ARG A 291 -18.35 1.02 7.72
N ARG A 292 -17.91 1.46 8.89
CA ARG A 292 -18.39 2.70 9.52
C ARG A 292 -17.78 3.91 8.84
N GLU A 293 -16.47 3.92 8.65
CA GLU A 293 -15.76 5.02 7.98
C GLU A 293 -16.29 5.25 6.55
N SER A 294 -16.47 4.17 5.78
CA SER A 294 -17.02 4.29 4.42
C SER A 294 -18.46 4.78 4.34
N ARG A 295 -19.25 4.67 5.42
CA ARG A 295 -20.59 5.26 5.50
C ARG A 295 -20.56 6.75 5.87
N GLN A 296 -19.57 7.16 6.66
CA GLN A 296 -19.40 8.55 7.08
C GLN A 296 -18.84 9.44 5.95
N GLU A 297 -18.02 8.88 5.05
CA GLU A 297 -17.47 9.61 3.91
C GLU A 297 -18.53 10.04 2.87
N GLY A 298 -19.74 9.46 2.91
CA GLY A 298 -20.84 9.76 1.97
C GLY A 298 -20.48 9.49 0.50
N PRO A 299 -21.45 9.44 -0.44
CA PRO A 299 -21.09 9.61 -1.84
C PRO A 299 -20.46 10.99 -1.95
N ALA A 300 -19.20 11.05 -2.40
CA ALA A 300 -18.52 12.31 -2.71
C ALA A 300 -19.54 13.22 -3.39
N ALA A 301 -19.90 14.32 -2.73
CA ALA A 301 -20.75 15.32 -3.34
C ALA A 301 -20.07 15.63 -4.68
N LEU A 302 -20.75 15.26 -5.78
CA LEU A 302 -20.33 15.68 -7.10
C LEU A 302 -20.01 17.16 -6.96
N PRO A 303 -18.82 17.65 -7.37
CA PRO A 303 -18.61 19.09 -7.45
C PRO A 303 -19.83 19.61 -8.19
N ALA A 304 -20.62 20.45 -7.52
CA ALA A 304 -21.88 20.95 -8.03
C ALA A 304 -21.63 21.28 -9.49
N SER A 305 -22.30 20.53 -10.38
CA SER A 305 -22.20 20.75 -11.81
C SER A 305 -22.31 22.24 -12.00
N VAL A 306 -21.26 22.87 -12.55
CA VAL A 306 -21.27 24.27 -12.95
C VAL A 306 -22.60 24.47 -13.65
N GLU A 307 -23.48 25.27 -13.04
CA GLU A 307 -24.80 25.53 -13.58
C GLU A 307 -24.61 26.06 -15.01
N PRO A 308 -25.38 25.57 -16.00
CA PRO A 308 -25.25 26.01 -17.39
C PRO A 308 -25.32 27.53 -17.59
N ASP A 309 -25.86 28.27 -16.63
CA ASP A 309 -26.01 29.73 -16.66
C ASP A 309 -24.68 30.49 -16.54
N ASP A 310 -23.63 29.90 -15.94
CA ASP A 310 -22.31 30.55 -15.86
C ASP A 310 -21.55 30.53 -17.19
N LEU A 311 -21.87 29.59 -18.09
CA LEU A 311 -21.32 29.55 -19.45
C LEU A 311 -21.97 30.59 -20.38
N ILE A 312 -23.23 30.99 -20.11
CA ILE A 312 -23.94 32.02 -20.89
C ILE A 312 -23.49 33.44 -20.49
N ARG A 313 -22.96 33.62 -19.27
CA ARG A 313 -22.44 34.92 -18.81
C ARG A 313 -21.06 35.25 -19.37
N ALA A 314 -20.21 34.24 -19.59
CA ALA A 314 -18.88 34.44 -20.16
C ALA A 314 -18.92 34.86 -21.64
N ASP A 315 -19.93 34.40 -22.40
CA ASP A 315 -20.05 34.71 -23.84
C ASP A 315 -20.53 36.15 -24.10
N ARG A 316 -21.21 36.78 -23.14
CA ARG A 316 -21.67 38.18 -23.26
C ARG A 316 -20.56 39.22 -23.15
N TYR A 317 -19.46 38.92 -22.45
CA TYR A 317 -18.34 39.85 -22.33
C TYR A 317 -17.34 39.76 -23.49
N SER A 318 -17.35 38.66 -24.26
CA SER A 318 -16.45 38.49 -25.40
C SER A 318 -16.98 39.11 -26.70
N CYS A 319 -18.26 39.51 -26.75
CA CYS A 319 -18.88 40.07 -27.96
C CYS A 319 -18.84 41.62 -28.04
N GLU A 320 -18.39 42.33 -27.00
CA GLU A 320 -18.35 43.80 -26.95
C GLU A 320 -16.99 44.44 -27.28
N LEU A 321 -15.96 43.65 -27.60
CA LEU A 321 -14.64 44.18 -28.01
C LEU A 321 -14.34 43.90 -29.48
N ALA A 322 -15.16 44.47 -30.37
CA ALA A 322 -14.80 44.66 -31.77
C ALA A 322 -14.65 46.16 -32.06
N PRO A 323 -13.44 46.71 -32.24
CA PRO A 323 -13.28 48.04 -32.77
C PRO A 323 -13.42 47.98 -34.31
N GLY A 324 -14.64 48.27 -34.78
CA GLY A 324 -14.86 48.70 -36.15
C GLY A 324 -14.51 50.18 -36.30
N ARG A 325 -13.53 50.50 -37.14
CA ARG A 325 -13.50 51.75 -37.92
C ARG A 325 -12.49 51.66 -39.07
N VAL A 326 -13.04 51.46 -40.26
CA VAL A 326 -12.46 51.89 -41.55
C VAL A 326 -13.08 53.25 -41.87
N ALA A 327 -12.26 54.24 -42.20
CA ALA A 327 -12.59 55.46 -42.95
C ALA A 327 -11.26 56.01 -43.50
N GLU A 328 -10.95 55.79 -44.77
CA GLU A 328 -11.09 56.79 -45.85
C GLU A 328 -10.42 58.16 -45.55
N ARG A 329 -9.15 58.30 -45.96
CA ARG A 329 -8.64 59.27 -46.96
C ARG A 329 -7.13 59.14 -47.10
#